data_AF-A0A1G8HM05-F1
#
_entry.id   AF-A0A1G8HM05-F1
#
_cell.length_a   1.000
_cell.length_b   1.000
_cell.length_c   1.000
_cell.angle_alpha   90.00
_cell.angle_beta   90.00
_cell.angle_gamma   90.00
#
_symmetry.space_group_name_H-M   'P 1'
#
loop_
_entity.id
_entity.type
_entity.pdbx_description
1 polymer ?
#
loop_
_entity_poly.entity_id
_entity_poly.type
_entity_poly.pdbx_seq_one_letter_code
_entity_poly.pdbx_strand_id
1 'polypeptide(L)'
;MGKKKDVSEWLTDENCEWAMQYIRDKAKNDVKKIISLYTENPLAVELFPKPANLKSVKLKSSSSNLKTITNIIRELENSLQGREIISGIKSALRQRKYRSPKNGKTPKTFTLPNSTFRKLQNLAKENGKTHTEIITALLDKTEIINENLHKQVKDLKHALRNEREIRESNAAAHQSKIDAAMRQLEISLQRLAAWETAYGDELPTNPDIATIKQLVEKKIKQAKLVIRYAGQEGLFNEEPSLQESQQNHVQGRPEW
;
A
#
# COMPACT_ATOMS: atom_id res chain seq x y z
N MET A 1 -37.94 34.43 14.42
CA MET A 1 -37.84 34.17 15.88
C MET A 1 -37.69 32.67 16.09
N GLY A 2 -36.51 32.19 16.47
CA GLY A 2 -36.29 30.76 16.73
C GLY A 2 -36.92 30.35 18.06
N LYS A 3 -37.72 29.28 18.07
CA LYS A 3 -38.30 28.70 19.29
C LYS A 3 -37.17 28.48 20.31
N LYS A 4 -37.32 29.02 21.53
CA LYS A 4 -36.43 28.71 22.65
C LYS A 4 -36.54 27.20 22.90
N LYS A 5 -35.50 26.45 22.53
CA LYS A 5 -35.39 25.03 22.85
C LYS A 5 -35.31 24.89 24.36
N ASP A 6 -36.19 24.08 24.93
CA ASP A 6 -36.27 23.86 26.36
C ASP A 6 -34.96 23.23 26.86
N VAL A 7 -34.55 23.57 28.08
CA VAL A 7 -33.28 23.08 28.67
C VAL A 7 -33.29 21.56 28.80
N SER A 8 -34.48 20.99 28.99
CA SER A 8 -34.77 19.55 28.98
C SER A 8 -34.41 18.83 27.67
N GLU A 9 -34.32 19.55 26.53
CA GLU A 9 -34.08 18.96 25.21
C GLU A 9 -32.60 18.57 24.99
N TRP A 10 -31.67 19.15 25.77
CA TRP A 10 -30.23 18.93 25.58
C TRP A 10 -29.48 18.59 26.87
N LEU A 11 -30.12 18.69 28.03
CA LEU A 11 -29.56 18.33 29.32
C LEU A 11 -30.32 17.12 29.90
N THR A 12 -29.67 15.97 29.92
CA THR A 12 -30.20 14.71 30.48
C THR A 12 -29.58 14.41 31.83
N ASP A 13 -30.24 13.58 32.66
CA ASP A 13 -29.71 13.13 33.96
C ASP A 13 -28.27 12.59 33.86
N GLU A 14 -27.98 11.83 32.79
CA GLU A 14 -26.65 11.27 32.52
C GLU A 14 -25.55 12.32 32.24
N ASN A 15 -25.92 13.52 31.79
CA ASN A 15 -24.97 14.56 31.36
C ASN A 15 -24.96 15.79 32.28
N CYS A 16 -25.86 15.86 33.26
CA CYS A 16 -25.97 16.94 34.24
C CYS A 16 -24.71 17.11 35.09
N GLU A 17 -24.18 16.01 35.65
CA GLU A 17 -22.99 16.07 36.49
C GLU A 17 -21.76 16.58 35.72
N TRP A 18 -21.62 16.13 34.46
CA TRP A 18 -20.55 16.59 33.60
C TRP A 18 -20.70 18.06 33.21
N ALA A 19 -21.92 18.52 32.92
CA ALA A 19 -22.18 19.93 32.62
C ALA A 19 -21.82 20.83 33.82
N MET A 20 -22.15 20.41 35.04
CA MET A 20 -21.77 21.13 36.26
C MET A 20 -20.26 21.13 36.51
N GLN A 21 -19.59 20.01 36.23
CA GLN A 21 -18.14 19.95 36.31
C GLN A 21 -17.48 20.89 35.29
N TYR A 22 -17.99 20.94 34.05
CA TYR A 22 -17.53 21.86 33.02
C TYR A 22 -17.72 23.34 33.42
N ILE A 23 -18.88 23.68 34.00
CA ILE A 23 -19.12 25.04 34.52
C ILE A 23 -18.12 25.35 35.63
N ARG A 24 -17.91 24.44 36.59
CA ARG A 24 -16.93 24.61 37.67
C ARG A 24 -15.51 24.78 37.17
N ASP A 25 -15.09 24.01 36.18
CA ASP A 25 -13.72 24.07 35.67
C ASP A 25 -13.49 25.33 34.83
N LYS A 26 -14.49 25.75 34.05
CA LYS A 26 -14.45 27.05 33.37
C LYS A 26 -14.47 28.21 34.37
N ALA A 27 -15.19 28.05 35.47
CA ALA A 27 -15.27 29.01 36.55
C ALA A 27 -13.94 29.22 37.29
N LYS A 28 -13.17 28.15 37.48
CA LYS A 28 -11.82 28.23 38.06
C LYS A 28 -10.83 28.96 37.16
N ASN A 29 -11.00 28.84 35.83
CA ASN A 29 -10.07 29.43 34.86
C ASN A 29 -10.43 30.89 34.49
N ASP A 30 -11.72 31.26 34.52
CA ASP A 30 -12.21 32.60 34.16
C ASP A 30 -12.62 33.44 35.39
N VAL A 31 -11.76 33.50 36.41
CA VAL A 31 -12.03 34.18 37.71
C VAL A 31 -12.58 35.61 37.55
N LYS A 32 -12.10 36.38 36.56
CA LYS A 32 -12.55 37.75 36.28
C LYS A 32 -13.98 37.85 35.74
N LYS A 33 -14.42 36.88 34.92
CA LYS A 33 -15.77 36.85 34.32
C LYS A 33 -16.84 36.39 35.31
N ILE A 34 -16.37 35.79 36.40
CA ILE A 34 -17.21 35.29 37.48
C ILE A 34 -17.42 36.34 38.56
N ILE A 35 -16.39 37.12 38.89
CA ILE A 35 -16.56 38.25 39.82
C ILE A 35 -17.66 39.22 39.33
N SER A 36 -17.82 39.42 38.01
CA SER A 36 -18.94 40.20 37.45
C SER A 36 -20.31 39.54 37.55
N LEU A 37 -20.39 38.20 37.52
CA LEU A 37 -21.64 37.45 37.73
C LEU A 37 -22.04 37.40 39.21
N TYR A 38 -21.06 37.45 40.13
CA TYR A 38 -21.27 37.43 41.58
C TYR A 38 -21.75 38.78 42.13
N THR A 39 -21.45 39.90 41.48
CA THR A 39 -21.91 41.23 41.90
C THR A 39 -23.41 41.44 41.66
N GLU A 40 -24.06 40.61 40.83
CA GLU A 40 -25.46 40.80 40.42
C GLU A 40 -26.43 39.73 40.95
N ASN A 41 -25.96 38.62 41.55
CA ASN A 41 -26.87 37.54 42.01
C ASN A 41 -26.39 36.86 43.32
N PRO A 42 -27.12 37.00 44.45
CA PRO A 42 -26.71 36.46 45.75
C PRO A 42 -26.73 34.92 45.84
N LEU A 43 -27.46 34.21 44.97
CA LEU A 43 -27.48 32.73 44.96
C LEU A 43 -26.24 32.09 44.31
N ALA A 44 -25.44 32.87 43.58
CA ALA A 44 -24.18 32.40 43.01
C ALA A 44 -23.12 32.10 44.10
N VAL A 45 -23.22 32.75 45.26
CA VAL A 45 -22.25 32.62 46.36
C VAL A 45 -22.32 31.26 47.06
N GLU A 46 -23.52 30.68 47.20
CA GLU A 46 -23.70 29.36 47.83
C GLU A 46 -23.29 28.20 46.92
N LEU A 47 -23.44 28.35 45.60
CA LEU A 47 -23.22 27.26 44.64
C LEU A 47 -21.81 27.24 44.03
N PHE A 48 -21.10 28.36 44.09
CA PHE A 48 -19.73 28.50 43.61
C PHE A 48 -18.82 28.93 44.79
N PRO A 49 -18.42 28.00 45.66
CA PRO A 49 -17.52 28.35 46.75
C PRO A 49 -16.17 28.82 46.19
N LYS A 50 -15.55 29.81 46.85
CA LYS A 50 -14.18 30.27 46.57
C LYS A 50 -13.27 29.07 46.27
N PRO A 51 -12.32 29.20 45.33
CA PRO A 51 -11.54 28.07 44.82
C PRO A 51 -10.80 27.24 45.89
N ALA A 52 -10.62 27.79 47.09
CA ALA A 52 -10.08 27.10 48.27
C ALA A 52 -10.97 25.96 48.83
N ASN A 53 -12.29 25.95 48.57
CA ASN A 53 -13.26 25.06 49.24
C ASN A 53 -13.83 23.95 48.34
N LEU A 54 -13.26 23.70 47.16
CA LEU A 54 -13.79 22.80 46.12
C LEU A 54 -13.56 21.29 46.35
N LYS A 55 -12.94 20.86 47.45
CA LYS A 55 -12.57 19.44 47.66
C LYS A 55 -13.65 18.56 48.32
N SER A 56 -14.82 19.08 48.74
CA SER A 56 -15.70 18.32 49.65
C SER A 56 -17.21 18.31 49.35
N VAL A 57 -17.71 18.84 48.23
CA VAL A 57 -19.17 18.78 47.94
C VAL A 57 -19.53 17.50 47.18
N LYS A 58 -19.88 16.43 47.92
CA LYS A 58 -20.55 15.23 47.38
C LYS A 58 -22.00 15.60 46.99
N LEU A 59 -22.29 15.67 45.70
CA LEU A 59 -23.66 15.83 45.20
C LEU A 59 -24.48 14.55 45.48
N LYS A 60 -25.62 14.68 46.16
CA LYS A 60 -26.59 13.59 46.42
C LYS A 60 -27.67 13.55 45.32
N SER A 61 -28.13 12.33 45.00
CA SER A 61 -29.26 11.89 44.14
C SER A 61 -29.60 12.68 42.84
N SER A 62 -29.56 11.96 41.71
CA SER A 62 -29.58 12.48 40.34
C SER A 62 -30.81 13.33 39.95
N SER A 63 -32.02 13.07 40.48
CA SER A 63 -33.24 13.78 40.04
C SER A 63 -33.43 15.16 40.70
N SER A 64 -32.91 15.35 41.93
CA SER A 64 -32.91 16.65 42.59
C SER A 64 -31.88 17.58 41.94
N ASN A 65 -30.75 17.04 41.49
CA ASN A 65 -29.70 17.79 40.81
C ASN A 65 -30.16 18.34 39.44
N LEU A 66 -30.89 17.57 38.63
CA LEU A 66 -31.36 18.04 37.32
C LEU A 66 -32.26 19.28 37.44
N LYS A 67 -33.21 19.30 38.38
CA LYS A 67 -34.10 20.45 38.61
C LYS A 67 -33.34 21.70 39.07
N THR A 68 -32.34 21.53 39.95
CA THR A 68 -31.50 22.64 40.41
C THR A 68 -30.65 23.19 39.26
N ILE A 69 -30.10 22.32 38.42
CA ILE A 69 -29.26 22.71 37.28
C ILE A 69 -30.08 23.39 36.18
N THR A 70 -31.30 22.92 35.88
CA THR A 70 -32.17 23.58 34.90
C THR A 70 -32.60 24.98 35.36
N ASN A 71 -32.84 25.18 36.65
CA ASN A 71 -33.11 26.50 37.21
C ASN A 71 -31.90 27.44 37.08
N ILE A 72 -30.69 26.96 37.40
CA ILE A 72 -29.45 27.74 37.24
C ILE A 72 -29.22 28.12 35.77
N ILE A 73 -29.43 27.19 34.84
CA ILE A 73 -29.31 27.48 33.40
C ILE A 73 -30.34 28.53 32.98
N ARG A 74 -31.59 28.43 33.48
CA ARG A 74 -32.65 29.40 33.19
C ARG A 74 -32.32 30.80 33.73
N GLU A 75 -31.67 30.91 34.88
CA GLU A 75 -31.17 32.19 35.41
C GLU A 75 -30.00 32.74 34.59
N LEU A 76 -29.07 31.87 34.17
CA LEU A 76 -27.94 32.24 33.31
C LEU A 76 -28.39 32.70 31.90
N GLU A 77 -29.56 32.26 31.41
CA GLU A 77 -30.11 32.76 30.14
C GLU A 77 -30.51 34.24 30.18
N ASN A 78 -30.72 34.81 31.38
CA ASN A 78 -31.07 36.21 31.55
C ASN A 78 -29.86 37.16 31.45
N SER A 79 -28.64 36.65 31.61
CA SER A 79 -27.38 37.40 31.45
C SER A 79 -26.73 37.13 30.09
N LEU A 80 -26.15 38.16 29.47
CA LEU A 80 -25.41 38.03 28.21
C LEU A 80 -24.19 37.11 28.37
N GLN A 81 -23.50 37.22 29.51
CA GLN A 81 -22.34 36.38 29.86
C GLN A 81 -22.77 34.93 30.13
N GLY A 82 -23.94 34.73 30.76
CA GLY A 82 -24.50 33.40 30.97
C GLY A 82 -24.88 32.68 29.68
N ARG A 83 -25.36 33.41 28.66
CA ARG A 83 -25.64 32.84 27.32
C ARG A 83 -24.37 32.31 26.62
N GLU A 84 -23.24 33.00 26.76
CA GLU A 84 -21.96 32.51 26.22
C GLU A 84 -21.52 31.21 26.89
N ILE A 85 -21.67 31.13 28.22
CA ILE A 85 -21.37 29.94 29.00
C ILE A 85 -22.25 28.78 28.52
N ILE A 86 -23.56 29.01 28.37
CA ILE A 86 -24.51 28.01 27.87
C ILE A 86 -24.15 27.54 26.45
N SER A 87 -23.76 28.45 25.55
CA SER A 87 -23.30 28.09 24.20
C SER A 87 -22.04 27.21 24.24
N GLY A 88 -21.12 27.52 25.16
CA GLY A 88 -19.94 26.70 25.44
C GLY A 88 -20.31 25.30 25.92
N ILE A 89 -21.21 25.18 26.91
CA ILE A 89 -21.69 23.90 27.44
C ILE A 89 -22.33 23.07 26.33
N LYS A 90 -23.24 23.67 25.54
CA LYS A 90 -23.90 22.99 24.42
C LYS A 90 -22.89 22.47 23.40
N SER A 91 -21.87 23.26 23.08
CA SER A 91 -20.82 22.86 22.13
C SER A 91 -19.94 21.75 22.69
N ALA A 92 -19.57 21.83 23.96
CA ALA A 92 -18.74 20.82 24.63
C ALA A 92 -19.51 19.50 24.79
N LEU A 93 -20.81 19.54 25.11
CA LEU A 93 -21.69 18.36 25.13
C LEU A 93 -21.82 17.73 23.74
N ARG A 94 -22.00 18.54 22.68
CA ARG A 94 -22.00 18.03 21.30
C ARG A 94 -20.69 17.33 20.95
N GLN A 95 -19.55 17.92 21.29
CA GLN A 95 -18.24 17.30 21.07
C GLN A 95 -18.06 16.01 21.87
N ARG A 96 -18.49 15.99 23.13
CA ARG A 96 -18.46 14.78 23.98
C ARG A 96 -19.32 13.67 23.39
N LYS A 97 -20.55 13.99 22.95
CA LYS A 97 -21.42 13.04 22.27
C LYS A 97 -20.75 12.51 21.01
N TYR A 98 -20.15 13.37 20.19
CA TYR A 98 -19.47 12.99 18.95
C TYR A 98 -18.25 12.08 19.18
N ARG A 99 -17.44 12.38 20.20
CA ARG A 99 -16.23 11.63 20.58
C ARG A 99 -16.50 10.37 21.40
N SER A 100 -17.76 10.12 21.75
CA SER A 100 -18.14 8.91 22.49
C SER A 100 -17.87 7.66 21.64
N PRO A 101 -17.24 6.62 22.22
CA PRO A 101 -16.94 5.38 21.50
C PRO A 101 -18.20 4.65 20.99
N LYS A 102 -19.38 4.96 21.56
CA LYS A 102 -20.67 4.42 21.10
C LYS A 102 -21.03 4.79 19.65
N ASN A 103 -20.40 5.81 19.06
CA ASN A 103 -20.69 6.22 17.67
C ASN A 103 -19.83 5.51 16.61
N GLY A 104 -19.12 4.43 16.97
CA GLY A 104 -18.30 3.64 16.03
C GLY A 104 -17.06 4.35 15.49
N LYS A 105 -16.76 5.58 15.95
CA LYS A 105 -15.57 6.35 15.56
C LYS A 105 -14.68 6.58 16.77
N THR A 106 -13.42 6.18 16.66
CA THR A 106 -12.38 6.46 17.66
C THR A 106 -11.49 7.58 17.14
N PRO A 107 -11.67 8.84 17.61
CA PRO A 107 -10.82 9.93 17.16
C PRO A 107 -9.38 9.69 17.62
N LYS A 108 -8.44 9.65 16.68
CA LYS A 108 -7.00 9.62 16.94
C LYS A 108 -6.41 10.97 16.57
N THR A 109 -5.53 11.49 17.43
CA THR A 109 -4.81 12.74 17.19
C THR A 109 -3.37 12.40 16.85
N PHE A 110 -2.86 12.94 15.75
CA PHE A 110 -1.47 12.79 15.34
C PHE A 110 -0.84 14.16 15.20
N THR A 111 0.43 14.25 15.55
CA THR A 111 1.22 15.46 15.33
C THR A 111 2.05 15.26 14.07
N LEU A 112 1.95 16.19 13.13
CA LEU A 112 2.71 16.17 11.88
C LEU A 112 3.65 17.38 11.84
N PRO A 113 4.84 17.24 11.25
CA PRO A 113 5.66 18.39 10.91
C PRO A 113 4.88 19.39 10.04
N ASN A 114 5.10 20.69 10.27
CA ASN A 114 4.39 21.75 9.54
C ASN A 114 4.53 21.63 8.02
N SER A 115 5.69 21.19 7.53
CA SER A 115 5.94 20.95 6.10
C SER A 115 5.02 19.86 5.54
N THR A 116 4.88 18.74 6.24
CA THR A 116 4.02 17.62 5.86
C THR A 116 2.55 18.00 5.91
N PHE A 117 2.13 18.73 6.95
CA PHE A 117 0.76 19.21 7.05
C PHE A 117 0.39 20.17 5.91
N ARG A 118 1.29 21.11 5.55
CA ARG A 118 1.06 22.02 4.41
C ARG A 118 0.88 21.26 3.09
N LYS A 119 1.71 20.26 2.83
CA LYS A 119 1.58 19.41 1.64
C LYS A 119 0.24 18.67 1.63
N LEU A 120 -0.14 18.06 2.75
CA LEU A 120 -1.41 17.37 2.88
C LEU A 120 -2.60 18.31 2.68
N GLN A 121 -2.51 19.54 3.21
CA GLN A 121 -3.53 20.56 3.06
C GLN A 121 -3.67 21.03 1.61
N ASN A 122 -2.56 21.21 0.89
CA ASN A 122 -2.60 21.56 -0.53
C ASN A 122 -3.25 20.44 -1.35
N LEU A 123 -2.84 19.18 -1.14
CA LEU A 123 -3.43 18.01 -1.81
C LEU A 123 -4.93 17.87 -1.52
N ALA A 124 -5.36 18.12 -0.27
CA ALA A 124 -6.76 18.11 0.11
C ALA A 124 -7.56 19.20 -0.63
N LYS A 125 -7.00 20.41 -0.74
CA LYS A 125 -7.62 21.54 -1.46
C LYS A 125 -7.71 21.29 -2.96
N GLU A 126 -6.62 20.86 -3.59
CA GLU A 126 -6.54 20.57 -5.02
C GLU A 126 -7.56 19.52 -5.44
N ASN A 127 -7.76 18.50 -4.60
CA ASN A 127 -8.67 17.40 -4.91
C ASN A 127 -10.08 17.59 -4.35
N GLY A 128 -10.36 18.67 -3.63
CA GLY A 128 -11.66 18.90 -2.97
C GLY A 128 -12.05 17.85 -1.94
N LYS A 129 -11.07 17.18 -1.31
CA LYS A 129 -11.26 16.07 -0.38
C LYS A 129 -10.82 16.42 1.04
N THR A 130 -11.30 15.68 2.02
CA THR A 130 -10.82 15.78 3.40
C THR A 130 -9.42 15.20 3.53
N HIS A 131 -8.65 15.67 4.52
CA HIS A 131 -7.31 15.14 4.79
C HIS A 131 -7.31 13.61 5.02
N THR A 132 -8.36 13.08 5.66
CA THR A 132 -8.51 11.64 5.90
C THR A 132 -8.65 10.87 4.59
N GLU A 133 -9.48 11.35 3.66
CA GLU A 133 -9.68 10.69 2.36
C GLU A 133 -8.42 10.71 1.49
N ILE A 134 -7.61 11.78 1.60
CA ILE A 134 -6.30 11.83 0.94
C ILE A 134 -5.35 10.79 1.54
N ILE A 135 -5.30 10.70 2.87
CA ILE A 135 -4.45 9.72 3.55
C ILE A 135 -4.87 8.29 3.18
N THR A 136 -6.16 7.97 3.19
CA THR A 136 -6.64 6.63 2.80
C THR A 136 -6.29 6.32 1.35
N ALA A 137 -6.55 7.25 0.43
CA ALA A 137 -6.21 7.04 -0.99
C ALA A 137 -4.70 6.86 -1.22
N LEU A 138 -3.85 7.57 -0.45
CA LEU A 138 -2.40 7.38 -0.51
C LEU A 138 -2.00 6.01 0.04
N LEU A 139 -2.60 5.56 1.14
CA LEU A 139 -2.34 4.24 1.72
C LEU A 139 -2.73 3.13 0.75
N ASP A 140 -3.95 3.18 0.21
CA ASP A 140 -4.45 2.20 -0.75
C ASP A 140 -3.55 2.15 -2.00
N LYS A 141 -3.15 3.32 -2.50
CA LYS A 141 -2.23 3.41 -3.64
C LYS A 141 -0.86 2.82 -3.33
N THR A 142 -0.32 3.05 -2.14
CA THR A 142 0.97 2.48 -1.74
C THR A 142 0.90 0.97 -1.60
N GLU A 143 -0.22 0.42 -1.12
CA GLU A 143 -0.44 -1.03 -1.02
C GLU A 143 -0.45 -1.67 -2.41
N ILE A 144 -1.24 -1.12 -3.34
CA ILE A 144 -1.30 -1.61 -4.73
C ILE A 144 0.07 -1.56 -5.41
N ILE A 145 0.82 -0.46 -5.24
CA ILE A 145 2.16 -0.34 -5.82
C ILE A 145 3.09 -1.40 -5.23
N ASN A 146 3.05 -1.61 -3.92
CA ASN A 146 3.91 -2.56 -3.25
C ASN A 146 3.60 -4.01 -3.67
N GLU A 147 2.32 -4.36 -3.79
CA GLU A 147 1.91 -5.67 -4.31
C GLU A 147 2.40 -5.90 -5.75
N ASN A 148 2.25 -4.89 -6.60
CA ASN A 148 2.70 -4.97 -7.99
C ASN A 148 4.22 -5.09 -8.09
N LEU A 149 4.98 -4.32 -7.31
CA LEU A 149 6.43 -4.46 -7.23
C LEU A 149 6.84 -5.86 -6.76
N HIS A 150 6.13 -6.40 -5.77
CA HIS A 150 6.42 -7.74 -5.26
C HIS A 150 6.16 -8.83 -6.29
N LYS A 151 5.07 -8.72 -7.05
CA LYS A 151 4.77 -9.61 -8.20
C LYS A 151 5.84 -9.51 -9.27
N GLN A 152 6.18 -8.30 -9.72
CA GLN A 152 7.22 -8.08 -10.73
C GLN A 152 8.57 -8.68 -10.34
N VAL A 153 8.99 -8.49 -9.07
CA VAL A 153 10.24 -9.09 -8.58
C VAL A 153 10.17 -10.61 -8.61
N LYS A 154 9.02 -11.20 -8.29
CA LYS A 154 8.81 -12.65 -8.36
C LYS A 154 8.91 -13.15 -9.80
N ASP A 155 8.23 -12.49 -10.72
CA ASP A 155 8.21 -12.85 -12.13
C ASP A 155 9.60 -12.76 -12.75
N LEU A 156 10.34 -11.69 -12.46
CA LEU A 156 11.73 -11.54 -12.91
C LEU A 156 12.65 -12.63 -12.36
N LYS A 157 12.47 -13.03 -11.09
CA LYS A 157 13.23 -14.14 -10.51
C LYS A 157 12.91 -15.47 -11.19
N HIS A 158 11.64 -15.72 -11.50
CA HIS A 158 11.23 -16.92 -12.23
C HIS A 158 11.77 -16.92 -13.66
N ALA A 159 11.65 -15.81 -14.39
CA ALA A 159 12.18 -15.68 -15.74
C ALA A 159 13.71 -15.90 -15.78
N LEU A 160 14.44 -15.32 -14.83
CA LEU A 160 15.88 -15.48 -14.72
C LEU A 160 16.28 -16.93 -14.36
N ARG A 161 15.49 -17.61 -13.53
CA ARG A 161 15.71 -19.04 -13.23
C ARG A 161 15.51 -19.90 -14.49
N ASN A 162 14.41 -19.69 -15.21
CA ASN A 162 14.11 -20.43 -16.42
C ASN A 162 15.18 -20.20 -17.50
N GLU A 163 15.64 -18.95 -17.65
CA GLU A 163 16.68 -18.61 -18.60
C GLU A 163 18.01 -19.30 -18.25
N ARG A 164 18.36 -19.40 -16.97
CA ARG A 164 19.54 -20.17 -16.52
C ARG A 164 19.40 -21.65 -16.85
N GLU A 165 18.26 -22.24 -16.55
CA GLU A 165 17.99 -23.65 -16.83
C GLU A 165 18.07 -23.96 -18.33
N ILE A 166 17.50 -23.09 -19.18
CA ILE A 166 17.61 -23.21 -20.65
C ILE A 166 19.07 -23.08 -21.10
N ARG A 167 19.82 -22.11 -20.58
CA ARG A 167 21.24 -21.95 -20.92
C ARG A 167 22.08 -23.17 -20.49
N GLU A 168 21.83 -23.71 -19.31
CA GLU A 168 22.52 -24.89 -18.79
C GLU A 168 22.21 -26.13 -19.64
N SER A 169 20.94 -26.35 -19.99
CA SER A 169 20.53 -27.43 -20.89
C SER A 169 21.17 -27.29 -22.27
N ASN A 170 21.14 -26.10 -22.86
CA ASN A 170 21.77 -25.83 -24.16
C ASN A 170 23.29 -26.03 -24.11
N ALA A 171 23.95 -25.59 -23.04
CA ALA A 171 25.39 -25.80 -22.85
C ALA A 171 25.72 -27.30 -22.79
N ALA A 172 24.94 -28.10 -22.05
CA ALA A 172 25.10 -29.55 -22.00
C ALA A 172 24.89 -30.21 -23.37
N ALA A 173 23.87 -29.78 -24.12
CA ALA A 173 23.61 -30.28 -25.47
C ALA A 173 24.74 -29.94 -26.45
N HIS A 174 25.30 -28.73 -26.39
CA HIS A 174 26.45 -28.34 -27.19
C HIS A 174 27.71 -29.13 -26.84
N GLN A 175 27.96 -29.35 -25.55
CA GLN A 175 29.10 -30.17 -25.11
C GLN A 175 29.00 -31.60 -25.67
N SER A 176 27.82 -32.22 -25.57
CA SER A 176 27.58 -33.56 -26.13
C SER A 176 27.82 -33.62 -27.65
N LYS A 177 27.42 -32.57 -28.38
CA LYS A 177 27.70 -32.46 -29.83
C LYS A 177 29.20 -32.34 -30.12
N ILE A 178 29.95 -31.58 -29.32
CA ILE A 178 31.40 -31.45 -29.43
C ILE A 178 32.08 -32.79 -29.18
N ASP A 179 31.72 -33.48 -28.09
CA ASP A 179 32.30 -34.78 -27.74
C ASP A 179 32.02 -35.83 -28.84
N ALA A 180 30.81 -35.83 -29.40
CA ALA A 180 30.47 -36.70 -30.52
C ALA A 180 31.27 -36.38 -31.79
N ALA A 181 31.46 -35.10 -32.11
CA ALA A 181 32.26 -34.67 -33.25
C ALA A 181 33.75 -35.02 -33.07
N MET A 182 34.29 -34.86 -31.85
CA MET A 182 35.66 -35.26 -31.52
C MET A 182 35.88 -36.75 -31.74
N ARG A 183 34.97 -37.61 -31.25
CA ARG A 183 35.04 -39.06 -31.49
C ARG A 183 35.01 -39.41 -32.98
N GLN A 184 34.17 -38.73 -33.77
CA GLN A 184 34.13 -38.96 -35.22
C GLN A 184 35.43 -38.55 -35.91
N LEU A 185 36.04 -37.45 -35.46
CA LEU A 185 37.33 -36.97 -35.96
C LEU A 185 38.47 -37.91 -35.55
N GLU A 186 38.47 -38.45 -34.34
CA GLU A 186 39.43 -39.46 -33.91
C GLU A 186 39.34 -40.71 -34.79
N ILE A 187 38.13 -41.21 -35.06
CA ILE A 187 37.94 -42.38 -35.93
C ILE A 187 38.42 -42.10 -37.36
N SER A 188 38.17 -40.91 -37.91
CA SER A 188 38.63 -40.56 -39.25
C SER A 188 40.15 -40.42 -39.32
N LEU A 189 40.78 -39.82 -38.30
CA LEU A 189 42.24 -39.74 -38.18
C LEU A 189 42.89 -41.11 -38.01
N GLN A 190 42.31 -42.01 -37.21
CA GLN A 190 42.80 -43.38 -37.09
C GLN A 190 42.75 -44.12 -38.42
N ARG A 191 41.69 -43.94 -39.21
CA ARG A 191 41.58 -44.52 -40.56
C ARG A 191 42.62 -43.95 -41.51
N LEU A 192 42.86 -42.64 -41.42
CA LEU A 192 43.87 -41.95 -42.23
C LEU A 192 45.27 -42.43 -41.86
N ALA A 193 45.61 -42.50 -40.57
CA ALA A 193 46.89 -43.03 -40.09
C ALA A 193 47.07 -44.53 -40.45
N ALA A 194 46.00 -45.34 -40.37
CA ALA A 194 46.04 -46.73 -40.83
C ALA A 194 46.29 -46.85 -42.34
N TRP A 195 45.74 -45.91 -43.13
CA TRP A 195 46.01 -45.84 -44.56
C TRP A 195 47.46 -45.40 -44.83
N GLU A 196 47.94 -44.34 -44.18
CA GLU A 196 49.33 -43.86 -44.31
C GLU A 196 50.36 -44.93 -43.91
N THR A 197 50.09 -45.69 -42.84
CA THR A 197 50.98 -46.78 -42.42
C THR A 197 50.95 -47.99 -43.37
N ALA A 198 49.83 -48.27 -44.01
CA ALA A 198 49.69 -49.39 -44.96
C ALA A 198 50.30 -49.08 -46.35
N TYR A 199 50.27 -47.81 -46.77
CA TYR A 199 50.70 -47.38 -48.11
C TYR A 199 51.98 -46.52 -48.12
N GLY A 200 52.51 -46.13 -46.95
CA GLY A 200 53.74 -45.32 -46.84
C GLY A 200 53.59 -43.93 -47.47
N ASP A 201 54.71 -43.36 -47.94
CA ASP A 201 54.76 -42.10 -48.71
C ASP A 201 54.41 -42.28 -50.20
N GLU A 202 54.07 -43.49 -50.64
CA GLU A 202 53.66 -43.75 -52.02
C GLU A 202 52.22 -43.27 -52.23
N LEU A 203 52.09 -42.00 -52.65
CA LEU A 203 50.84 -41.46 -53.17
C LEU A 203 50.30 -42.42 -54.24
N PRO A 204 49.01 -42.81 -54.20
CA PRO A 204 48.42 -43.61 -55.26
C PRO A 204 48.68 -42.93 -56.60
N THR A 205 49.41 -43.59 -57.49
CA THR A 205 49.90 -43.03 -58.75
C THR A 205 48.74 -42.41 -59.54
N ASN A 206 48.74 -41.08 -59.65
CA ASN A 206 47.64 -40.24 -60.18
C ASN A 206 46.28 -40.48 -59.51
N PRO A 207 46.04 -39.93 -58.30
CA PRO A 207 44.70 -39.89 -57.76
C PRO A 207 43.92 -38.88 -58.60
N ASP A 208 42.84 -39.32 -59.24
CA ASP A 208 41.90 -38.40 -59.86
C ASP A 208 41.13 -37.65 -58.75
N ILE A 209 41.73 -36.55 -58.29
CA ILE A 209 41.22 -35.70 -57.21
C ILE A 209 39.80 -35.22 -57.54
N ALA A 210 39.44 -35.09 -58.84
CA ALA A 210 38.12 -34.68 -59.26
C ALA A 210 37.06 -35.75 -58.96
N THR A 211 37.33 -37.03 -59.25
CA THR A 211 36.40 -38.12 -58.91
C THR A 211 36.31 -38.36 -57.40
N ILE A 212 37.42 -38.24 -56.66
CA ILE A 212 37.39 -38.33 -55.19
C ILE A 212 36.55 -37.20 -54.59
N LYS A 213 36.73 -35.95 -55.03
CA LYS A 213 35.91 -34.81 -54.58
C LYS A 213 34.44 -35.01 -54.93
N GLN A 214 34.11 -35.48 -56.13
CA GLN A 214 32.73 -35.77 -56.53
C GLN A 214 32.09 -36.87 -55.66
N LEU A 215 32.85 -37.91 -55.30
CA LEU A 215 32.36 -39.00 -54.47
C LEU A 215 32.13 -38.54 -53.03
N VAL A 216 33.05 -37.76 -52.46
CA VAL A 216 32.88 -37.12 -51.14
C VAL A 216 31.68 -36.19 -51.14
N GLU A 217 31.53 -35.36 -52.17
CA GLU A 217 30.42 -34.42 -52.25
C GLU A 217 29.06 -35.12 -52.40
N LYS A 218 29.01 -36.22 -53.17
CA LYS A 218 27.83 -37.08 -53.25
C LYS A 218 27.46 -37.68 -51.89
N LYS A 219 28.45 -38.16 -51.13
CA LYS A 219 28.24 -38.71 -49.78
C LYS A 219 27.82 -37.64 -48.78
N ILE A 220 28.39 -36.44 -48.84
CA ILE A 220 27.98 -35.29 -48.02
C ILE A 220 26.53 -34.88 -48.36
N LYS A 221 26.15 -34.84 -49.64
CA LYS A 221 24.76 -34.54 -50.06
C LYS A 221 23.78 -35.59 -49.53
N GLN A 222 24.14 -36.88 -49.59
CA GLN A 222 23.33 -37.95 -49.01
C GLN A 222 23.20 -37.81 -47.48
N ALA A 223 24.29 -37.54 -46.77
CA ALA A 223 24.27 -37.33 -45.32
C ALA A 223 23.40 -36.11 -44.93
N LYS A 224 23.52 -34.99 -45.65
CA LYS A 224 22.69 -33.79 -45.44
C LYS A 224 21.20 -34.06 -45.65
N LEU A 225 20.83 -34.90 -46.63
CA LEU A 225 19.43 -35.29 -46.86
C LEU A 225 18.89 -36.12 -45.69
N VAL A 226 19.66 -37.10 -45.19
CA VAL A 226 19.26 -37.91 -44.04
C VAL A 226 19.12 -37.06 -42.78
N ILE A 227 20.03 -36.10 -42.55
CA ILE A 227 19.95 -35.15 -41.42
C ILE A 227 18.71 -34.26 -41.53
N ARG A 228 18.38 -33.74 -42.72
CA ARG A 228 17.14 -32.95 -42.92
C ARG A 228 15.89 -33.77 -42.66
N TYR A 229 15.86 -35.01 -43.13
CA TYR A 229 14.73 -35.92 -42.93
C TYR A 229 14.54 -36.24 -41.44
N ALA A 230 15.63 -36.53 -40.72
CA ALA A 230 15.61 -36.73 -39.26
C ALA A 230 15.22 -35.45 -38.48
N GLY A 231 15.54 -34.26 -39.00
CA GLY A 231 15.12 -32.98 -38.44
C GLY A 231 13.65 -32.63 -38.69
N GLN A 232 13.01 -33.18 -39.73
CA GLN A 232 11.58 -32.97 -40.04
C GLN A 232 10.66 -33.96 -39.30
N GLU A 233 11.15 -35.14 -38.90
CA GLU A 233 10.37 -36.15 -38.14
C GLU A 233 10.38 -35.96 -36.61
N GLY A 234 10.82 -34.81 -36.07
CA GLY A 234 10.54 -34.44 -34.67
C GLY A 234 11.32 -35.20 -33.58
N LEU A 235 12.47 -35.81 -33.90
CA LEU A 235 13.39 -36.40 -32.90
C LEU A 235 14.37 -35.38 -32.27
N PHE A 236 14.24 -34.10 -32.63
CA PHE A 236 14.81 -32.95 -31.90
C PHE A 236 13.71 -31.94 -31.58
N ASN A 237 12.61 -32.39 -30.98
CA ASN A 237 11.71 -31.48 -30.28
C ASN A 237 12.36 -31.08 -28.97
N GLU A 238 13.03 -29.92 -28.98
CA GLU A 238 13.05 -28.93 -27.88
C GLU A 238 13.87 -27.71 -28.33
N GLU A 239 13.34 -26.97 -29.30
CA GLU A 239 13.56 -25.52 -29.36
C GLU A 239 12.21 -24.86 -29.04
N PRO A 240 12.02 -24.25 -27.86
CA PRO A 240 11.00 -23.23 -27.75
C PRO A 240 11.48 -22.01 -28.55
N SER A 241 10.85 -21.80 -29.70
CA SER A 241 11.06 -20.65 -30.57
C SER A 241 10.87 -19.35 -29.78
N LEU A 242 11.94 -18.57 -29.70
CA LEU A 242 11.99 -17.22 -29.11
C LEU A 242 11.27 -16.15 -29.98
N GLN A 243 10.13 -16.47 -30.60
CA GLN A 243 9.43 -15.52 -31.49
C GLN A 243 7.97 -15.23 -31.13
N GLU A 244 7.32 -15.94 -30.22
CA GLU A 244 5.92 -15.62 -29.85
C GLU A 244 5.78 -14.62 -28.68
N SER A 245 6.86 -14.23 -28.00
CA SER A 245 6.79 -13.28 -26.88
C SER A 245 6.82 -11.80 -27.28
N GLN A 246 7.02 -11.47 -28.56
CA GLN A 246 7.11 -10.06 -29.02
C GLN A 246 5.85 -9.51 -29.71
N GLN A 247 4.78 -10.31 -29.89
CA GLN A 247 3.55 -9.81 -30.54
C GLN A 247 2.38 -9.47 -29.60
N ASN A 248 2.47 -9.74 -28.29
CA ASN A 248 1.40 -9.43 -27.33
C ASN A 248 1.73 -8.28 -26.35
N HIS A 249 2.50 -7.29 -26.80
CA HIS A 249 2.68 -6.06 -26.02
C HIS A 249 2.76 -4.77 -26.87
N VAL A 250 1.80 -4.60 -27.78
CA VAL A 250 1.44 -3.28 -28.33
C VAL A 250 -0.08 -3.19 -28.48
N GLN A 251 -0.80 -2.94 -27.37
CA GLN A 251 -2.07 -2.20 -27.40
C GLN A 251 -2.45 -1.80 -25.98
N GLY A 252 -2.26 -0.53 -25.69
CA GLY A 252 -2.56 0.08 -24.39
C GLY A 252 -2.09 1.53 -24.36
N ARG A 253 -2.42 2.30 -25.39
CA ARG A 253 -2.28 3.76 -25.36
C ARG A 253 -3.46 4.29 -24.52
N PRO A 254 -3.24 5.05 -23.43
CA PRO A 254 -4.31 5.76 -22.76
C PRO A 254 -4.64 7.01 -23.60
N GLU A 255 -5.87 7.07 -24.09
CA GLU A 255 -6.46 8.35 -24.51
C GLU A 255 -6.72 9.18 -23.25
N TRP A 256 -6.29 10.45 -23.29
CA TRP A 256 -6.66 11.49 -22.34
C TRP A 256 -7.97 12.13 -22.80
#